data_AF-A0A833RT57-F1
#
_entry.id   AF-A0A833RT57-F1
#
_cell.length_a   1.000
_cell.length_b   1.000
_cell.length_c   1.000
_cell.angle_alpha   90.00
_cell.angle_beta   90.00
_cell.angle_gamma   90.00
#
_symmetry.space_group_name_H-M   'P 1'
#
loop_
_entity.id
_entity.type
_entity.pdbx_description
1 polymer ?
#
loop_
_entity_poly.entity_id
_entity_poly.type
_entity_poly.pdbx_seq_one_letter_code
_entity_poly.pdbx_strand_id
1 'polypeptide(L)'
;MTDPKIEMHYTPPNSDTIQTKPFPIRGERANFVNKPHVIAMVGLPARGKTYISKKLCRYLNWIGISTKVFNLGEYRRHATTAYQCHEFFRPDNIKAMAIRTQCAMDALKDVCQWLESGDGEVAVFDATNSTVERRQLIRDIVVEKMGFKLFFVESVCNDPEIVEQNIMELIRKDELLLVQVKVSSPDYANMNKEEVLADFMLRIEHYQEKYQPLDENQESDLSFMKIYNTGEKVLVHKHEGHIQSRIVYYLMNIHIVPRTIYLTRHGESAMNLEGKIGGDSELSDRGWEYAKALASYITSQNIQGLRVWTSWLKRTIQTASDVNAPQERWKALNEIDAGICEEMTYEEIADKYPTDFAARDQNKFSYRYPRGESYEDLVARLEPVIMELERQDGAIISIMATGRKETWNWRETAEFESRKTRSDVGIKTLGDVTMATTNEFGPDSGGRIKGVTIVKPIVYGNVARYFGKKREEDGHTHQWTVYVKPYHNEDMSTYVKKVHFKLHESYNNPNRIMTKPPYELTETGWGEFEIVIKIYFHDPNERPVSIIFIILTVFIIYNFVKVIYIRNR
;
A
#
# COMPACT_ATOMS: atom_id res chain seq x y z
N MET A 1 -67.73 41.92 -12.68
CA MET A 1 -66.74 40.90 -13.06
C MET A 1 -65.40 41.37 -12.54
N THR A 2 -65.00 40.85 -11.39
CA THR A 2 -63.75 41.16 -10.69
C THR A 2 -63.35 39.88 -9.97
N ASP A 3 -62.19 39.34 -10.35
CA ASP A 3 -61.66 38.02 -9.95
C ASP A 3 -61.56 37.83 -8.42
N PRO A 4 -61.76 36.59 -7.92
CA PRO A 4 -61.69 36.29 -6.49
C PRO A 4 -60.24 36.19 -6.01
N LYS A 5 -59.98 36.82 -4.86
CA LYS A 5 -58.73 36.72 -4.09
C LYS A 5 -58.51 35.29 -3.62
N ILE A 6 -57.40 34.68 -4.04
CA ILE A 6 -56.91 33.40 -3.52
C ILE A 6 -56.20 33.68 -2.19
N GLU A 7 -56.81 33.27 -1.08
CA GLU A 7 -56.14 33.20 0.23
C GLU A 7 -55.09 32.07 0.20
N MET A 8 -53.82 32.42 0.33
CA MET A 8 -52.75 31.43 0.53
C MET A 8 -52.72 31.01 1.99
N HIS A 9 -53.26 29.83 2.30
CA HIS A 9 -53.03 29.17 3.57
C HIS A 9 -51.57 28.73 3.68
N TYR A 10 -50.77 29.46 4.46
CA TYR A 10 -49.47 28.97 4.93
C TYR A 10 -49.68 27.96 6.06
N THR A 11 -49.73 26.67 5.72
CA THR A 11 -49.43 25.62 6.71
C THR A 11 -47.92 25.60 6.95
N PRO A 12 -47.44 25.59 8.22
CA PRO A 12 -46.03 25.37 8.50
C PRO A 12 -45.59 24.02 7.91
N PRO A 13 -44.34 23.86 7.44
CA PRO A 13 -43.88 22.59 6.93
C PRO A 13 -43.83 21.57 8.07
N ASN A 14 -44.72 20.59 8.01
CA ASN A 14 -44.63 19.39 8.84
C ASN A 14 -43.37 18.61 8.40
N SER A 15 -42.72 17.94 9.34
CA SER A 15 -41.45 17.22 9.20
C SER A 15 -41.40 16.14 8.11
N ASP A 16 -42.52 15.86 7.44
CA ASP A 16 -42.67 14.80 6.46
C ASP A 16 -42.47 15.25 5.00
N THR A 17 -42.10 16.51 4.77
CA THR A 17 -41.89 17.07 3.40
C THR A 17 -40.43 17.20 2.97
N ILE A 18 -39.47 16.72 3.77
CA ILE A 18 -38.10 16.47 3.30
C ILE A 18 -37.98 14.96 3.08
N GLN A 19 -38.52 14.45 1.98
CA GLN A 19 -38.07 13.16 1.46
C GLN A 19 -36.68 13.36 0.87
N THR A 20 -35.66 13.45 1.74
CA THR A 20 -34.36 12.93 1.37
C THR A 20 -34.60 11.49 0.94
N LYS A 21 -34.18 11.15 -0.28
CA LYS A 21 -34.18 9.76 -0.72
C LYS A 21 -33.57 8.91 0.41
N PRO A 22 -34.15 7.74 0.74
CA PRO A 22 -33.57 6.86 1.74
C PRO A 22 -32.08 6.69 1.40
N PHE A 23 -31.23 6.83 2.43
CA PHE A 23 -29.82 6.48 2.34
C PHE A 23 -29.68 5.15 1.59
N PRO A 24 -28.68 5.00 0.69
CA PRO A 24 -28.59 3.85 -0.19
C PRO A 24 -28.77 2.55 0.61
N ILE A 25 -29.71 1.75 0.10
CA ILE A 25 -30.04 0.43 0.61
C ILE A 25 -28.74 -0.40 0.63
N ARG A 26 -28.62 -1.30 1.61
CA ARG A 26 -27.53 -2.27 1.81
C ARG A 26 -26.75 -2.58 0.51
N GLY A 27 -25.49 -2.16 0.45
CA GLY A 27 -24.53 -2.64 -0.56
C GLY A 27 -24.59 -2.00 -1.95
N GLU A 28 -25.37 -0.93 -2.18
CA GLU A 28 -25.24 -0.17 -3.42
C GLU A 28 -23.95 0.65 -3.40
N ARG A 29 -22.93 0.17 -4.13
CA ARG A 29 -21.79 1.00 -4.55
C ARG A 29 -22.35 2.24 -5.23
N ALA A 30 -21.96 3.43 -4.79
CA ALA A 30 -22.20 4.63 -5.57
C ALA A 30 -21.45 4.46 -6.91
N ASN A 31 -22.18 4.19 -8.00
CA ASN A 31 -21.59 4.09 -9.33
C ASN A 31 -21.09 5.47 -9.76
N PHE A 32 -19.82 5.76 -9.46
CA PHE A 32 -19.15 7.00 -9.83
C PHE A 32 -18.71 7.00 -11.31
N VAL A 33 -18.74 5.83 -11.96
CA VAL A 33 -18.27 5.60 -13.33
C VAL A 33 -19.45 5.32 -14.26
N ASN A 34 -19.94 6.34 -14.96
CA ASN A 34 -21.07 6.19 -15.89
C ASN A 34 -20.66 5.63 -17.27
N LYS A 35 -19.36 5.67 -17.59
CA LYS A 35 -18.76 5.15 -18.83
C LYS A 35 -17.36 4.65 -18.51
N PRO A 36 -16.86 3.56 -19.14
CA PRO A 36 -15.46 3.15 -18.97
C PRO A 36 -14.48 4.28 -19.32
N HIS A 37 -13.37 4.36 -18.60
CA HIS A 37 -12.32 5.36 -18.83
C HIS A 37 -11.00 4.71 -19.21
N VAL A 38 -10.28 5.35 -20.14
CA VAL A 38 -8.89 5.05 -20.43
C VAL A 38 -8.05 6.25 -20.03
N ILE A 39 -7.04 6.02 -19.20
CA ILE A 39 -6.02 6.99 -18.83
C ILE A 39 -4.76 6.67 -19.62
N ALA A 40 -4.41 7.52 -20.59
CA ALA A 40 -3.25 7.30 -21.45
C ALA A 40 -2.06 8.14 -20.97
N MET A 41 -0.99 7.47 -20.54
CA MET A 41 0.22 8.16 -20.10
C MET A 41 0.97 8.76 -21.29
N VAL A 42 1.57 9.93 -21.13
CA VAL A 42 2.39 10.62 -22.15
C VAL A 42 3.71 11.08 -21.54
N GLY A 43 4.77 11.02 -22.32
CA GLY A 43 6.07 11.62 -21.97
C GLY A 43 7.26 10.71 -22.24
N LEU A 44 8.45 11.29 -22.14
CA LEU A 44 9.72 10.61 -22.41
C LEU A 44 10.01 9.46 -21.41
N PRO A 45 10.89 8.51 -21.73
CA PRO A 45 11.38 7.52 -20.77
C PRO A 45 11.97 8.16 -19.50
N ALA A 46 11.94 7.42 -18.37
CA ALA A 46 12.40 7.89 -17.05
C ALA A 46 11.76 9.20 -16.52
N ARG A 47 10.51 9.49 -16.94
CA ARG A 47 9.71 10.61 -16.43
C ARG A 47 8.63 10.18 -15.41
N GLY A 48 8.83 9.06 -14.71
CA GLY A 48 7.89 8.62 -13.66
C GLY A 48 6.52 8.07 -14.12
N LYS A 49 6.26 7.89 -15.42
CA LYS A 49 4.95 7.41 -15.93
C LYS A 49 4.48 6.11 -15.29
N THR A 50 5.33 5.09 -15.23
CA THR A 50 4.99 3.79 -14.63
C THR A 50 4.75 3.90 -13.12
N TYR A 51 5.48 4.79 -12.43
CA TYR A 51 5.24 5.09 -11.02
C TYR A 51 3.87 5.72 -10.82
N ILE A 52 3.56 6.78 -11.59
CA ILE A 52 2.25 7.46 -11.58
C ILE A 52 1.14 6.46 -11.90
N SER A 53 1.31 5.63 -12.93
CA SER A 53 0.32 4.63 -13.37
C SER A 53 -0.02 3.65 -12.26
N LYS A 54 1.00 3.09 -11.60
CA LYS A 54 0.81 2.13 -10.51
C LYS A 54 0.19 2.78 -9.28
N LYS A 55 0.66 3.97 -8.91
CA LYS A 55 0.09 4.74 -7.79
C LYS A 55 -1.37 5.10 -8.01
N LEU A 56 -1.69 5.58 -9.21
CA LEU A 56 -3.05 5.97 -9.57
C LEU A 56 -3.97 4.75 -9.60
N CYS A 57 -3.52 3.66 -10.22
CA CYS A 57 -4.25 2.39 -10.22
C CYS A 57 -4.56 1.90 -8.81
N ARG A 58 -3.59 1.98 -7.89
CA ARG A 58 -3.80 1.58 -6.50
C ARG A 58 -4.80 2.49 -5.80
N TYR A 59 -4.65 3.81 -5.91
CA TYR A 59 -5.58 4.76 -5.30
C TYR A 59 -7.02 4.54 -5.79
N LEU A 60 -7.21 4.38 -7.11
CA LEU A 60 -8.54 4.16 -7.68
C LEU A 60 -9.16 2.84 -7.20
N ASN A 61 -8.39 1.74 -7.15
CA ASN A 61 -8.90 0.49 -6.56
C ASN A 61 -9.23 0.63 -5.07
N TRP A 62 -8.42 1.38 -4.31
CA TRP A 62 -8.65 1.60 -2.88
C TRP A 62 -9.97 2.30 -2.60
N ILE A 63 -10.32 3.30 -3.39
CA ILE A 63 -11.63 3.97 -3.31
C ILE A 63 -12.76 3.18 -3.98
N GLY A 64 -12.50 1.93 -4.41
CA GLY A 64 -13.50 1.01 -4.93
C GLY A 64 -13.75 1.07 -6.45
N ILE A 65 -12.87 1.69 -7.23
CA ILE A 65 -12.97 1.79 -8.70
C ILE A 65 -12.05 0.75 -9.34
N SER A 66 -12.64 -0.26 -10.01
CA SER A 66 -11.90 -1.35 -10.65
C SER A 66 -10.94 -0.82 -11.71
N THR A 67 -9.64 -0.84 -11.39
CA THR A 67 -8.61 -0.21 -12.23
C THR A 67 -7.46 -1.16 -12.52
N LYS A 68 -6.94 -1.15 -13.76
CA LYS A 68 -5.80 -1.98 -14.18
C LYS A 68 -4.81 -1.21 -15.04
N VAL A 69 -3.51 -1.46 -14.84
CA VAL A 69 -2.43 -0.93 -15.69
C VAL A 69 -2.09 -1.91 -16.81
N PHE A 70 -1.97 -1.37 -18.02
CA PHE A 70 -1.51 -2.07 -19.23
C PHE A 70 -0.18 -1.44 -19.64
N ASN A 71 0.94 -2.07 -19.27
CA ASN A 71 2.28 -1.56 -19.51
C ASN A 71 2.82 -2.04 -20.86
N LEU A 72 3.01 -1.12 -21.81
CA LEU A 72 3.44 -1.47 -23.16
C LEU A 72 4.82 -2.12 -23.23
N GLY A 73 5.67 -1.87 -22.23
CA GLY A 73 6.97 -2.53 -22.10
C GLY A 73 6.86 -4.05 -21.88
N GLU A 74 5.82 -4.52 -21.19
CA GLU A 74 5.58 -5.95 -20.95
C GLU A 74 5.13 -6.66 -22.23
N TYR A 75 4.20 -6.06 -22.97
CA TYR A 75 3.76 -6.57 -24.28
C TYR A 75 4.95 -6.71 -25.24
N ARG A 76 5.80 -5.68 -25.32
CA ARG A 76 7.01 -5.74 -26.14
C ARG A 76 7.97 -6.86 -25.70
N ARG A 77 8.18 -7.05 -24.38
CA ARG A 77 9.05 -8.12 -23.86
C ARG A 77 8.53 -9.53 -24.19
N HIS A 78 7.22 -9.72 -24.21
CA HIS A 78 6.63 -11.00 -24.63
C HIS A 78 6.65 -11.20 -26.14
N ALA A 79 6.46 -10.13 -26.92
CA ALA A 79 6.43 -10.20 -28.38
C ALA A 79 7.81 -10.44 -29.00
N THR A 80 8.90 -10.03 -28.34
CA THR A 80 10.24 -10.20 -28.91
C THR A 80 11.35 -10.29 -27.85
N THR A 81 12.26 -11.25 -28.06
CA THR A 81 13.56 -11.32 -27.40
C THR A 81 14.63 -10.46 -28.09
N ALA A 82 14.28 -9.78 -29.19
CA ALA A 82 15.21 -9.00 -30.01
C ALA A 82 15.63 -7.66 -29.38
N TYR A 83 15.14 -7.33 -28.18
CA TYR A 83 15.66 -6.18 -27.46
C TYR A 83 17.09 -6.48 -26.98
N GLN A 84 18.06 -5.82 -27.59
CA GLN A 84 19.48 -5.92 -27.21
C GLN A 84 20.00 -4.59 -26.65
N CYS A 85 19.61 -3.46 -27.25
CA CYS A 85 20.06 -2.12 -26.88
C CYS A 85 19.11 -1.03 -27.42
N HIS A 86 19.47 0.23 -27.18
CA HIS A 86 18.75 1.43 -27.57
C HIS A 86 18.45 1.53 -29.08
N GLU A 87 19.20 0.84 -29.95
CA GLU A 87 18.99 0.83 -31.40
C GLU A 87 17.59 0.36 -31.81
N PHE A 88 16.96 -0.48 -30.98
CA PHE A 88 15.57 -0.91 -31.17
C PHE A 88 14.60 0.29 -31.16
N PHE A 89 14.94 1.38 -30.49
CA PHE A 89 14.05 2.54 -30.38
C PHE A 89 14.27 3.61 -31.43
N ARG A 90 15.32 3.51 -32.25
CA ARG A 90 15.64 4.50 -33.28
C ARG A 90 14.43 4.76 -34.19
N PRO A 91 14.22 6.02 -34.62
CA PRO A 91 13.09 6.38 -35.46
C PRO A 91 13.18 5.85 -36.90
N ASP A 92 14.39 5.53 -37.38
CA ASP A 92 14.67 4.96 -38.70
C ASP A 92 14.59 3.42 -38.73
N ASN A 93 14.45 2.77 -37.56
CA ASN A 93 14.30 1.32 -37.46
C ASN A 93 12.86 0.89 -37.78
N ILE A 94 12.55 0.76 -39.07
CA ILE A 94 11.21 0.42 -39.59
C ILE A 94 10.67 -0.89 -38.98
N LYS A 95 11.53 -1.93 -38.87
CA LYS A 95 11.13 -3.23 -38.30
C LYS A 95 10.74 -3.11 -36.82
N ALA A 96 11.57 -2.45 -36.02
CA ALA A 96 11.26 -2.25 -34.60
C ALA A 96 10.06 -1.31 -34.39
N MET A 97 9.88 -0.31 -35.26
CA MET A 97 8.70 0.56 -35.24
C MET A 97 7.41 -0.22 -35.53
N ALA A 98 7.43 -1.15 -36.49
CA ALA A 98 6.30 -2.03 -36.77
C ALA A 98 5.97 -2.92 -35.56
N ILE A 99 6.96 -3.54 -34.93
CA ILE A 99 6.78 -4.36 -33.71
C ILE A 99 6.18 -3.52 -32.58
N ARG A 100 6.74 -2.34 -32.30
CA ARG A 100 6.23 -1.43 -31.25
C ARG A 100 4.80 -0.97 -31.52
N THR A 101 4.44 -0.79 -32.79
CA THR A 101 3.07 -0.41 -33.19
C THR A 101 2.12 -1.57 -32.98
N GLN A 102 2.49 -2.79 -33.36
CA GLN A 102 1.68 -3.98 -33.12
C GLN A 102 1.46 -4.22 -31.61
N CYS A 103 2.52 -4.13 -30.80
CA CYS A 103 2.41 -4.27 -29.33
C CYS A 103 1.44 -3.24 -28.74
N ALA A 104 1.41 -2.01 -29.27
CA ALA A 104 0.50 -0.97 -28.80
C ALA A 104 -0.95 -1.28 -29.18
N MET A 105 -1.18 -1.82 -30.39
CA MET A 105 -2.50 -2.26 -30.83
C MET A 105 -3.01 -3.45 -30.02
N ASP A 106 -2.15 -4.43 -29.74
CA ASP A 106 -2.51 -5.60 -28.93
C ASP A 106 -2.86 -5.18 -27.50
N ALA A 107 -2.03 -4.32 -26.88
CA ALA A 107 -2.31 -3.80 -25.55
C ALA A 107 -3.59 -2.95 -25.50
N LEU A 108 -3.85 -2.12 -26.52
CA LEU A 108 -5.08 -1.31 -26.57
C LEU A 108 -6.32 -2.17 -26.83
N LYS A 109 -6.19 -3.27 -27.57
CA LYS A 109 -7.24 -4.27 -27.73
C LYS A 109 -7.58 -4.92 -26.40
N ASP A 110 -6.58 -5.34 -25.62
CA ASP A 110 -6.79 -5.92 -24.29
C ASP A 110 -7.42 -4.92 -23.31
N VAL A 111 -7.03 -3.64 -23.37
CA VAL A 111 -7.69 -2.55 -22.63
C VAL A 111 -9.17 -2.52 -22.96
N CYS A 112 -9.51 -2.51 -24.25
CA CYS A 112 -10.90 -2.41 -24.69
C CYS A 112 -11.72 -3.63 -24.25
N GLN A 113 -11.19 -4.83 -24.45
CA GLN A 113 -11.85 -6.08 -24.08
C GLN A 113 -12.11 -6.18 -22.58
N TRP A 114 -11.15 -5.76 -21.75
CA TRP A 114 -11.29 -5.79 -20.29
C TRP A 114 -12.33 -4.78 -19.76
N LEU A 115 -12.48 -3.63 -20.44
CA LEU A 115 -13.53 -2.65 -20.11
C LEU A 115 -14.91 -3.10 -20.62
N GLU A 116 -15.00 -3.68 -21.82
CA GLU A 116 -16.27 -4.17 -22.38
C GLU A 116 -16.82 -5.39 -21.62
N SER A 117 -15.96 -6.25 -21.07
CA SER A 117 -16.41 -7.42 -20.31
C SER A 117 -17.13 -7.05 -19.01
N GLY A 118 -17.01 -5.80 -18.56
CA GLY A 118 -17.52 -5.34 -17.26
C GLY A 118 -16.60 -5.71 -16.09
N ASP A 119 -15.43 -6.29 -16.35
CA ASP A 119 -14.44 -6.62 -15.31
C ASP A 119 -13.71 -5.35 -14.79
N GLY A 120 -13.72 -4.27 -15.58
CA GLY A 120 -12.98 -3.04 -15.32
C GLY A 120 -13.78 -1.77 -15.54
N GLU A 121 -13.44 -0.72 -14.79
CA GLU A 121 -14.03 0.61 -14.90
C GLU A 121 -13.04 1.62 -15.49
N VAL A 122 -11.76 1.52 -15.12
CA VAL A 122 -10.68 2.42 -15.56
C VAL A 122 -9.45 1.63 -15.99
N ALA A 123 -8.97 1.85 -17.21
CA ALA A 123 -7.73 1.26 -17.70
C ALA A 123 -6.63 2.31 -17.80
N VAL A 124 -5.46 2.04 -17.23
CA VAL A 124 -4.28 2.91 -17.37
C VAL A 124 -3.37 2.35 -18.45
N PHE A 125 -3.29 3.03 -19.58
CA PHE A 125 -2.43 2.68 -20.72
C PHE A 125 -1.04 3.34 -20.56
N ASP A 126 -0.10 2.58 -19.99
CA ASP A 126 1.25 3.06 -19.66
C ASP A 126 2.22 2.85 -20.84
N ALA A 127 2.42 3.92 -21.60
CA ALA A 127 3.34 4.01 -22.74
C ALA A 127 3.91 5.43 -22.87
N THR A 128 4.82 5.66 -23.82
CA THR A 128 5.37 7.01 -24.06
C THR A 128 4.38 7.92 -24.76
N ASN A 129 3.58 7.39 -25.71
CA ASN A 129 2.56 8.11 -26.48
C ASN A 129 3.01 9.52 -26.93
N SER A 130 4.27 9.61 -27.36
CA SER A 130 5.02 10.85 -27.50
C SER A 130 4.75 11.61 -28.80
N THR A 131 3.96 11.06 -29.72
CA THR A 131 3.63 11.68 -31.02
C THR A 131 2.13 11.95 -31.11
N VAL A 132 1.75 13.01 -31.82
CA VAL A 132 0.35 13.38 -32.09
C VAL A 132 -0.37 12.22 -32.80
N GLU A 133 0.28 11.63 -33.81
CA GLU A 133 -0.25 10.49 -34.57
C GLU A 133 -0.65 9.31 -33.67
N ARG A 134 0.17 8.98 -32.66
CA ARG A 134 -0.13 7.89 -31.72
C ARG A 134 -1.32 8.25 -30.82
N ARG A 135 -1.41 9.51 -30.38
CA ARG A 135 -2.51 9.96 -29.52
C ARG A 135 -3.83 10.03 -30.27
N GLN A 136 -3.80 10.46 -31.53
CA GLN A 136 -4.96 10.42 -32.42
C GLN A 136 -5.46 8.98 -32.62
N LEU A 137 -4.57 8.03 -32.89
CA LEU A 137 -4.93 6.61 -32.98
C LEU A 137 -5.63 6.09 -31.71
N ILE A 138 -5.11 6.46 -30.53
CA ILE A 138 -5.73 6.08 -29.25
C ILE A 138 -7.12 6.72 -29.12
N ARG A 139 -7.27 8.01 -29.46
CA ARG A 139 -8.54 8.73 -29.44
C ARG A 139 -9.57 8.09 -30.38
N ASP A 140 -9.19 7.79 -31.62
CA ASP A 140 -10.10 7.20 -32.61
C ASP A 140 -10.60 5.82 -32.15
N ILE A 141 -9.74 5.03 -31.50
CA ILE A 141 -10.15 3.74 -30.96
C ILE A 141 -10.99 3.92 -29.70
N VAL A 142 -10.48 4.61 -28.68
CA VAL A 142 -11.12 4.69 -27.35
C VAL A 142 -12.42 5.50 -27.39
N VAL A 143 -12.42 6.64 -28.06
CA VAL A 143 -13.55 7.57 -28.05
C VAL A 143 -14.50 7.28 -29.20
N GLU A 144 -14.03 7.33 -30.44
CA GLU A 144 -14.93 7.23 -31.61
C GLU A 144 -15.47 5.82 -31.81
N LYS A 145 -14.60 4.80 -31.72
CA LYS A 145 -15.00 3.41 -31.94
C LYS A 145 -15.68 2.77 -30.73
N MET A 146 -15.12 2.96 -29.52
CA MET A 146 -15.61 2.28 -28.31
C MET A 146 -16.59 3.13 -27.48
N GLY A 147 -16.63 4.45 -27.68
CA GLY A 147 -17.49 5.35 -26.90
C GLY A 147 -17.05 5.55 -25.45
N PHE A 148 -15.81 5.18 -25.12
CA PHE A 148 -15.23 5.35 -23.78
C PHE A 148 -14.73 6.78 -23.57
N LYS A 149 -14.47 7.14 -22.31
CA LYS A 149 -13.81 8.40 -21.96
C LYS A 149 -12.29 8.24 -22.04
N LEU A 150 -11.60 9.24 -22.55
CA LEU A 150 -10.14 9.27 -22.64
C LEU A 150 -9.59 10.47 -21.87
N PHE A 151 -8.56 10.24 -21.05
CA PHE A 151 -7.85 11.28 -20.33
C PHE A 151 -6.35 11.07 -20.45
N PHE A 152 -5.61 12.03 -21.01
CA PHE A 152 -4.16 11.93 -21.09
C PHE A 152 -3.49 12.51 -19.84
N VAL A 153 -2.45 11.82 -19.36
CA VAL A 153 -1.60 12.29 -18.26
C VAL A 153 -0.17 12.38 -18.75
N GLU A 154 0.29 13.59 -19.02
CA GLU A 154 1.65 13.85 -19.47
C GLU A 154 2.57 14.19 -18.29
N SER A 155 3.68 13.45 -18.16
CA SER A 155 4.73 13.77 -17.21
C SER A 155 5.90 14.43 -17.92
N VAL A 156 6.10 15.72 -17.64
CA VAL A 156 7.17 16.56 -18.18
C VAL A 156 8.18 16.80 -17.06
N CYS A 157 9.39 16.28 -17.18
CA CYS A 157 10.47 16.57 -16.23
C CYS A 157 11.75 16.91 -16.98
N ASN A 158 12.28 18.09 -16.70
CA ASN A 158 13.49 18.63 -17.32
C ASN A 158 14.65 18.69 -16.33
N ASP A 159 14.40 18.36 -15.06
CA ASP A 159 15.42 18.29 -14.01
C ASP A 159 16.33 17.06 -14.23
N PRO A 160 17.64 17.27 -14.49
CA PRO A 160 18.58 16.18 -14.70
C PRO A 160 18.72 15.24 -13.50
N GLU A 161 18.64 15.77 -12.27
CA GLU A 161 18.81 14.98 -11.05
C GLU A 161 17.63 14.03 -10.85
N ILE A 162 16.41 14.50 -11.09
CA ILE A 162 15.20 13.67 -11.02
C ILE A 162 15.25 12.56 -12.09
N VAL A 163 15.68 12.91 -13.30
CA VAL A 163 15.80 11.95 -14.40
C VAL A 163 16.85 10.89 -14.09
N GLU A 164 18.02 11.31 -13.63
CA GLU A 164 19.08 10.39 -13.22
C GLU A 164 18.62 9.49 -12.07
N GLN A 165 17.98 10.03 -11.03
CA GLN A 165 17.44 9.24 -9.92
C GLN A 165 16.41 8.20 -10.40
N ASN A 166 15.51 8.57 -11.32
CA ASN A 166 14.54 7.65 -11.92
C ASN A 166 15.23 6.54 -12.73
N ILE A 167 16.29 6.87 -13.47
CA ILE A 167 17.09 5.88 -14.21
C ILE A 167 17.84 4.97 -13.22
N MET A 168 18.47 5.53 -12.19
CA MET A 168 19.17 4.78 -11.16
C MET A 168 18.23 3.84 -10.40
N GLU A 169 16.98 4.25 -10.17
CA GLU A 169 15.96 3.38 -9.56
C GLU A 169 15.60 2.18 -10.47
N LEU A 170 15.66 2.32 -11.79
CA LEU A 170 15.54 1.21 -12.74
C LEU A 170 16.79 0.31 -12.77
N ILE A 171 17.96 0.89 -12.48
CA ILE A 171 19.27 0.24 -12.59
C ILE A 171 19.66 -0.52 -11.32
N ARG A 172 19.13 -0.17 -10.14
CA ARG A 172 19.49 -0.80 -8.85
C ARG A 172 19.25 -2.32 -8.85
N LYS A 173 20.22 -3.04 -9.43
CA LYS A 173 20.61 -4.41 -9.14
C LYS A 173 21.19 -4.41 -7.74
N ASP A 174 20.70 -5.32 -6.94
CA ASP A 174 21.17 -5.71 -5.62
C ASP A 174 22.54 -5.15 -5.19
N GLU A 175 22.52 -4.18 -4.29
CA GLU A 175 23.66 -3.97 -3.38
C GLU A 175 23.27 -4.13 -1.91
N LEU A 176 22.01 -4.50 -1.60
CA LEU A 176 21.63 -4.84 -0.23
C LEU A 176 20.46 -5.83 -0.16
N LEU A 177 20.80 -7.10 0.13
CA LEU A 177 20.00 -8.21 0.68
C LEU A 177 18.47 -8.24 0.41
N LEU A 178 18.07 -9.26 -0.38
CA LEU A 178 16.86 -10.10 -0.19
C LEU A 178 15.51 -9.40 -0.01
N VAL A 179 15.00 -8.72 -1.06
CA VAL A 179 13.55 -8.70 -1.36
C VAL A 179 13.38 -8.66 -2.88
N GLN A 180 13.06 -9.81 -3.49
CA GLN A 180 12.65 -9.88 -4.89
C GLN A 180 11.42 -8.98 -5.12
N VAL A 181 11.34 -8.39 -6.32
CA VAL A 181 10.37 -7.39 -6.79
C VAL A 181 10.77 -5.93 -6.51
N LYS A 182 11.97 -5.52 -6.92
CA LYS A 182 12.24 -4.13 -7.31
C LYS A 182 12.43 -4.09 -8.82
N VAL A 183 12.00 -3.01 -9.45
CA VAL A 183 11.82 -2.85 -10.91
C VAL A 183 13.18 -2.78 -11.62
N SER A 184 14.00 -3.82 -11.52
CA SER A 184 15.06 -4.04 -12.50
C SER A 184 14.35 -4.40 -13.79
N SER A 185 14.45 -3.53 -14.80
CA SER A 185 13.88 -3.86 -16.10
C SER A 185 14.60 -5.12 -16.62
N PRO A 186 13.87 -6.19 -17.00
CA PRO A 186 14.49 -7.38 -17.59
C PRO A 186 15.38 -7.05 -18.80
N ASP A 187 15.08 -5.92 -19.45
CA ASP A 187 15.83 -5.30 -20.54
C ASP A 187 17.34 -5.14 -20.25
N TYR A 188 17.73 -4.98 -18.98
CA TYR A 188 19.08 -4.63 -18.56
C TYR A 188 19.76 -5.69 -17.68
N ALA A 189 19.22 -6.92 -17.68
CA ALA A 189 19.67 -8.01 -16.80
C ALA A 189 21.16 -8.33 -16.95
N ASN A 190 21.77 -8.10 -18.12
CA ASN A 190 23.16 -8.48 -18.42
C ASN A 190 24.15 -7.31 -18.53
N MET A 191 23.72 -6.07 -18.27
CA MET A 191 24.58 -4.87 -18.38
C MET A 191 25.03 -4.37 -17.01
N ASN A 192 26.18 -3.70 -16.94
CA ASN A 192 26.64 -3.00 -15.73
C ASN A 192 25.95 -1.64 -15.57
N LYS A 193 26.12 -0.97 -14.42
CA LYS A 193 25.37 0.26 -14.10
C LYS A 193 25.64 1.37 -15.12
N GLU A 194 26.91 1.53 -15.51
CA GLU A 194 27.37 2.56 -16.45
C GLU A 194 26.84 2.33 -17.87
N GLU A 195 26.86 1.07 -18.34
CA GLU A 195 26.32 0.65 -19.64
C GLU A 195 24.82 0.88 -19.72
N VAL A 196 24.07 0.56 -18.66
CA VAL A 196 22.62 0.79 -18.65
C VAL A 196 22.31 2.28 -18.69
N LEU A 197 23.04 3.09 -17.93
CA LEU A 197 22.84 4.54 -17.95
C LEU A 197 23.09 5.08 -19.37
N ALA A 198 24.20 4.70 -20.01
CA ALA A 198 24.53 5.13 -21.37
C ALA A 198 23.47 4.69 -22.40
N ASP A 199 23.07 3.41 -22.38
CA ASP A 199 22.02 2.89 -23.26
C ASP A 199 20.68 3.61 -23.05
N PHE A 200 20.30 3.85 -21.79
CA PHE A 200 19.04 4.48 -21.45
C PHE A 200 19.01 5.96 -21.85
N MET A 201 20.13 6.67 -21.72
CA MET A 201 20.25 8.06 -22.18
C MET A 201 20.09 8.17 -23.70
N LEU A 202 20.79 7.31 -24.47
CA LEU A 202 20.61 7.23 -25.93
C LEU A 202 19.17 6.88 -26.30
N ARG A 203 18.53 5.96 -25.55
CA ARG A 203 17.11 5.66 -25.71
C ARG A 203 16.24 6.90 -25.52
N ILE A 204 16.50 7.75 -24.52
CA ILE A 204 15.76 9.00 -24.32
C ILE A 204 15.94 9.92 -25.53
N GLU A 205 17.16 10.08 -26.04
CA GLU A 205 17.47 10.90 -27.22
C GLU A 205 16.65 10.46 -28.44
N HIS A 206 16.58 9.14 -28.73
CA HIS A 206 15.76 8.61 -29.84
C HIS A 206 14.27 8.98 -29.72
N TYR A 207 13.74 9.08 -28.50
CA TYR A 207 12.35 9.54 -28.29
C TYR A 207 12.22 11.06 -28.37
N GLN A 208 13.24 11.81 -27.95
CA GLN A 208 13.25 13.28 -28.01
C GLN A 208 13.17 13.79 -29.44
N GLU A 209 13.82 13.13 -30.41
CA GLU A 209 13.80 13.53 -31.83
C GLU A 209 12.39 13.67 -32.42
N LYS A 210 11.42 12.88 -31.93
CA LYS A 210 10.03 12.88 -32.40
C LYS A 210 9.02 13.32 -31.34
N TYR A 211 9.47 13.78 -30.18
CA TYR A 211 8.56 14.10 -29.09
C TYR A 211 7.79 15.38 -29.38
N GLN A 212 6.46 15.25 -29.39
CA GLN A 212 5.50 16.32 -29.54
C GLN A 212 4.67 16.38 -28.25
N PRO A 213 4.95 17.34 -27.34
CA PRO A 213 4.18 17.51 -26.11
C PRO A 213 2.69 17.74 -26.40
N LEU A 214 1.81 17.46 -25.45
CA LEU A 214 0.39 17.85 -25.58
C LEU A 214 0.29 19.38 -25.66
N ASP A 215 -0.56 19.89 -26.55
CA ASP A 215 -0.76 21.33 -26.76
C ASP A 215 -2.25 21.67 -26.80
N GLU A 216 -2.68 22.70 -26.07
CA GLU A 216 -4.10 23.05 -25.94
C GLU A 216 -4.73 23.54 -27.25
N ASN A 217 -3.93 24.04 -28.19
CA ASN A 217 -4.41 24.55 -29.47
C ASN A 217 -4.41 23.46 -30.53
N GLN A 218 -3.34 22.67 -30.64
CA GLN A 218 -3.23 21.59 -31.62
C GLN A 218 -4.16 20.42 -31.30
N GLU A 219 -4.33 20.09 -30.02
CA GLU A 219 -5.12 18.97 -29.53
C GLU A 219 -6.27 19.48 -28.65
N SER A 220 -6.95 20.53 -29.13
CA SER A 220 -7.96 21.28 -28.37
C SER A 220 -9.18 20.47 -27.96
N ASP A 221 -9.46 19.35 -28.61
CA ASP A 221 -10.56 18.43 -28.34
C ASP A 221 -10.22 17.34 -27.31
N LEU A 222 -8.94 17.20 -26.92
CA LEU A 222 -8.52 16.22 -25.93
C LEU A 222 -8.73 16.71 -24.49
N SER A 223 -9.05 15.78 -23.60
CA SER A 223 -8.98 15.99 -22.15
C SER A 223 -7.63 15.53 -21.62
N PHE A 224 -6.88 16.39 -20.96
CA PHE A 224 -5.56 16.02 -20.44
C PHE A 224 -5.09 16.82 -19.24
N MET A 225 -4.07 16.30 -18.56
CA MET A 225 -3.25 17.06 -17.64
C MET A 225 -1.77 16.91 -17.93
N LYS A 226 -1.01 17.95 -17.64
CA LYS A 226 0.46 17.98 -17.71
C LYS A 226 1.00 18.23 -16.32
N ILE A 227 1.90 17.36 -15.87
CA ILE A 227 2.59 17.44 -14.59
C ILE A 227 4.04 17.81 -14.89
N TYR A 228 4.46 18.98 -14.44
CA TYR A 228 5.81 19.50 -14.63
C TYR A 228 6.65 19.27 -13.38
N ASN A 229 7.86 18.71 -13.56
CA ASN A 229 8.87 18.52 -12.52
C ASN A 229 8.29 17.95 -11.22
N THR A 230 7.54 16.86 -11.32
CA THR A 230 6.96 16.20 -10.13
C THR A 230 5.95 17.08 -9.37
N GLY A 231 5.16 17.89 -10.08
CA GLY A 231 4.04 18.61 -9.49
C GLY A 231 4.33 20.08 -9.15
N GLU A 232 5.54 20.59 -9.42
CA GLU A 232 5.85 22.03 -9.31
C GLU A 232 4.84 22.92 -10.05
N LYS A 233 4.40 22.43 -11.21
CA LYS A 233 3.33 23.04 -11.99
C LYS A 233 2.45 21.95 -12.56
N VAL A 234 1.15 22.19 -12.52
CA VAL A 234 0.16 21.37 -13.21
C VAL A 234 -0.61 22.21 -14.20
N LEU A 235 -0.97 21.61 -15.33
CA LEU A 235 -1.91 22.16 -16.28
C LEU A 235 -3.02 21.13 -16.50
N VAL A 236 -4.27 21.59 -16.51
CA VAL A 236 -5.44 20.72 -16.71
C VAL A 236 -6.29 21.33 -17.81
N HIS A 237 -6.56 20.56 -18.85
CA HIS A 237 -7.33 20.97 -20.01
C HIS A 237 -8.54 20.06 -20.17
N LYS A 238 -9.75 20.66 -20.22
CA LYS A 238 -11.03 20.00 -20.51
C LYS A 238 -11.28 18.66 -19.78
N HIS A 239 -10.94 18.56 -18.49
CA HIS A 239 -11.29 17.36 -17.74
C HIS A 239 -12.83 17.24 -17.56
N GLU A 240 -13.36 16.02 -17.67
CA GLU A 240 -14.80 15.76 -17.70
C GLU A 240 -15.27 14.76 -16.65
N GLY A 241 -16.13 15.25 -15.76
CA GLY A 241 -16.82 14.42 -14.77
C GLY A 241 -15.95 14.01 -13.59
N HIS A 242 -16.60 13.33 -12.64
CA HIS A 242 -16.06 13.09 -11.31
C HIS A 242 -14.72 12.32 -11.29
N ILE A 243 -14.56 11.31 -12.14
CA ILE A 243 -13.35 10.48 -12.17
C ILE A 243 -12.12 11.28 -12.59
N GLN A 244 -12.22 12.07 -13.66
CA GLN A 244 -11.10 12.88 -14.12
C GLN A 244 -10.76 13.99 -13.11
N SER A 245 -11.76 14.63 -12.48
CA SER A 245 -11.51 15.58 -11.39
C SER A 245 -10.81 14.94 -10.19
N ARG A 246 -11.17 13.71 -9.81
CA ARG A 246 -10.49 12.95 -8.75
C ARG A 246 -9.05 12.58 -9.11
N ILE A 247 -8.82 12.15 -10.35
CA ILE A 247 -7.47 11.86 -10.85
C ILE A 247 -6.60 13.12 -10.79
N VAL A 248 -7.11 14.26 -11.28
CA VAL A 248 -6.42 15.55 -11.20
C VAL A 248 -6.09 15.89 -9.74
N TYR A 249 -7.08 15.83 -8.85
CA TYR A 249 -6.89 16.12 -7.43
C TYR A 249 -5.84 15.21 -6.78
N TYR A 250 -5.89 13.90 -7.01
CA TYR A 250 -4.91 12.96 -6.50
C TYR A 250 -3.50 13.28 -7.02
N LEU A 251 -3.35 13.44 -8.35
CA LEU A 251 -2.06 13.68 -8.98
C LEU A 251 -1.44 15.05 -8.64
N MET A 252 -2.25 16.02 -8.21
CA MET A 252 -1.76 17.29 -7.65
C MET A 252 -1.15 17.14 -6.24
N ASN A 253 -1.49 16.08 -5.51
CA ASN A 253 -1.03 15.84 -4.14
C ASN A 253 0.08 14.79 -4.06
N ILE A 254 0.41 14.08 -5.15
CA ILE A 254 1.51 13.11 -5.13
C ILE A 254 2.86 13.79 -5.33
N HIS A 255 3.88 13.25 -4.68
CA HIS A 255 5.28 13.54 -5.00
C HIS A 255 6.12 12.25 -5.02
N ILE A 256 7.27 12.30 -5.67
CA ILE A 256 8.18 11.16 -5.83
C ILE A 256 9.34 11.15 -4.82
N VAL A 257 9.42 12.19 -3.97
CA VAL A 257 10.48 12.31 -2.97
C VAL A 257 10.38 11.14 -1.98
N PRO A 258 11.46 10.38 -1.77
CA PRO A 258 11.48 9.31 -0.79
C PRO A 258 11.21 9.84 0.62
N ARG A 259 10.31 9.17 1.35
CA ARG A 259 9.98 9.52 2.74
C ARG A 259 9.60 8.27 3.54
N THR A 260 9.30 8.46 4.82
CA THR A 260 8.98 7.37 5.75
C THR A 260 7.78 7.70 6.63
N ILE A 261 6.69 6.96 6.43
CA ILE A 261 5.51 6.91 7.27
C ILE A 261 5.67 5.76 8.27
N TYR A 262 5.54 6.09 9.55
CA TYR A 262 5.41 5.15 10.64
C TYR A 262 3.92 4.98 10.97
N LEU A 263 3.43 3.75 10.85
CA LEU A 263 2.09 3.41 11.28
C LEU A 263 2.16 2.56 12.54
N THR A 264 1.45 2.98 13.59
CA THR A 264 1.29 2.17 14.78
C THR A 264 -0.11 2.28 15.36
N ARG A 265 -0.50 1.30 16.17
CA ARG A 265 -1.69 1.39 17.00
C ARG A 265 -1.38 2.17 18.27
N HIS A 266 -2.43 2.58 18.97
CA HIS A 266 -2.31 2.93 20.37
C HIS A 266 -1.69 1.78 21.19
N GLY A 267 -1.04 2.11 22.32
CA GLY A 267 -0.68 1.13 23.34
C GLY A 267 -1.89 0.36 23.83
N GLU A 268 -1.69 -0.84 24.40
CA GLU A 268 -2.78 -1.66 24.92
C GLU A 268 -3.68 -0.85 25.87
N SER A 269 -5.00 -0.88 25.65
CA SER A 269 -5.98 -0.17 26.48
C SER A 269 -6.67 -1.08 27.49
N ALA A 270 -7.38 -0.49 28.47
CA ALA A 270 -8.17 -1.26 29.43
C ALA A 270 -9.22 -2.15 28.73
N MET A 271 -9.95 -1.62 27.74
CA MET A 271 -10.90 -2.43 26.96
C MET A 271 -10.24 -3.55 26.14
N ASN A 272 -8.97 -3.40 25.74
CA ASN A 272 -8.26 -4.50 25.09
C ASN A 272 -8.00 -5.67 26.05
N LEU A 273 -7.76 -5.40 27.34
CA LEU A 273 -7.61 -6.45 28.36
C LEU A 273 -8.92 -7.19 28.60
N GLU A 274 -10.04 -6.47 28.51
CA GLU A 274 -11.39 -7.03 28.64
C GLU A 274 -11.89 -7.72 27.36
N GLY A 275 -11.18 -7.60 26.23
CA GLY A 275 -11.63 -8.15 24.95
C GLY A 275 -12.78 -7.38 24.30
N LYS A 276 -13.07 -6.16 24.75
CA LYS A 276 -14.15 -5.31 24.24
C LYS A 276 -13.72 -4.53 22.99
N ILE A 277 -14.67 -4.31 22.08
CA ILE A 277 -14.49 -3.47 20.88
C ILE A 277 -14.99 -2.05 21.12
N GLY A 278 -14.50 -1.09 20.31
CA GLY A 278 -14.95 0.30 20.37
C GLY A 278 -14.49 1.06 21.62
N GLY A 279 -15.34 1.99 22.08
CA GLY A 279 -15.20 2.78 23.29
C GLY A 279 -14.02 3.76 23.29
N ASP A 280 -13.80 4.39 24.45
CA ASP A 280 -12.75 5.42 24.65
C ASP A 280 -11.97 5.22 25.96
N SER A 281 -11.58 3.97 26.22
CA SER A 281 -10.81 3.61 27.43
C SER A 281 -9.38 4.16 27.41
N GLU A 282 -8.84 4.43 28.60
CA GLU A 282 -7.43 4.78 28.84
C GLU A 282 -6.46 3.62 28.50
N LEU A 283 -5.17 3.93 28.40
CA LEU A 283 -4.10 2.94 28.30
C LEU A 283 -4.00 2.06 29.56
N SER A 284 -3.64 0.79 29.37
CA SER A 284 -3.20 -0.10 30.45
C SER A 284 -1.76 0.23 30.87
N ASP A 285 -1.28 -0.37 31.97
CA ASP A 285 0.11 -0.24 32.41
C ASP A 285 1.11 -0.62 31.29
N ARG A 286 0.82 -1.72 30.57
CA ARG A 286 1.62 -2.14 29.40
C ARG A 286 1.48 -1.18 28.23
N GLY A 287 0.32 -0.55 28.07
CA GLY A 287 0.11 0.51 27.09
C GLY A 287 1.00 1.73 27.34
N TRP A 288 1.15 2.13 28.59
CA TRP A 288 2.07 3.21 28.99
C TRP A 288 3.54 2.83 28.81
N GLU A 289 3.93 1.58 29.11
CA GLU A 289 5.28 1.09 28.80
C GLU A 289 5.57 1.16 27.30
N TYR A 290 4.60 0.77 26.47
CA TYR A 290 4.71 0.87 25.02
C TYR A 290 4.85 2.32 24.55
N ALA A 291 4.04 3.25 25.08
CA ALA A 291 4.10 4.67 24.72
C ALA A 291 5.50 5.26 24.99
N LYS A 292 6.09 4.95 26.15
CA LYS A 292 7.46 5.38 26.50
C LYS A 292 8.52 4.78 25.59
N ALA A 293 8.37 3.50 25.23
CA ALA A 293 9.27 2.83 24.31
C ALA A 293 9.18 3.42 22.90
N LEU A 294 7.96 3.75 22.43
CA LEU A 294 7.71 4.42 21.16
C LEU A 294 8.39 5.79 21.14
N ALA A 295 8.15 6.63 22.15
CA ALA A 295 8.78 7.94 22.27
C ALA A 295 10.32 7.87 22.26
N SER A 296 10.89 6.92 23.00
CA SER A 296 12.34 6.69 23.03
C SER A 296 12.88 6.27 21.66
N TYR A 297 12.18 5.34 20.98
CA TYR A 297 12.56 4.87 19.65
C TYR A 297 12.52 5.99 18.62
N ILE A 298 11.46 6.80 18.61
CA ILE A 298 11.29 7.91 17.67
C ILE A 298 12.34 8.99 17.91
N THR A 299 12.62 9.32 19.17
CA THR A 299 13.71 10.24 19.53
C THR A 299 15.05 9.73 19.01
N SER A 300 15.32 8.42 19.14
CA SER A 300 16.57 7.82 18.66
C SER A 300 16.69 7.78 17.13
N GLN A 301 15.59 7.88 16.38
CA GLN A 301 15.64 7.96 14.92
C GLN A 301 16.11 9.35 14.43
N ASN A 302 16.12 10.38 15.28
CA ASN A 302 16.54 11.75 14.96
C ASN A 302 15.89 12.29 13.67
N ILE A 303 14.58 12.10 13.55
CA ILE A 303 13.83 12.40 12.33
C ILE A 303 13.55 13.91 12.24
N GLN A 304 14.07 14.55 11.21
CA GLN A 304 13.81 15.96 10.95
C GLN A 304 12.39 16.18 10.42
N GLY A 305 11.72 17.22 10.90
CA GLY A 305 10.39 17.61 10.42
C GLY A 305 9.27 16.62 10.75
N LEU A 306 9.46 15.76 11.76
CA LEU A 306 8.48 14.76 12.17
C LEU A 306 7.14 15.39 12.54
N ARG A 307 6.04 14.81 12.04
CA ARG A 307 4.67 15.10 12.50
C ARG A 307 4.02 13.87 13.11
N VAL A 308 3.16 14.07 14.10
CA VAL A 308 2.42 12.99 14.75
C VAL A 308 0.93 13.21 14.56
N TRP A 309 0.25 12.23 13.99
CA TRP A 309 -1.20 12.22 13.87
C TRP A 309 -1.81 11.21 14.81
N THR A 310 -2.89 11.60 15.46
CA THR A 310 -3.65 10.75 16.38
C THR A 310 -5.13 10.81 16.03
N SER A 311 -5.86 9.78 16.44
CA SER A 311 -7.32 9.86 16.53
C SER A 311 -7.75 10.83 17.64
N TRP A 312 -9.06 11.04 17.77
CA TRP A 312 -9.63 11.78 18.90
C TRP A 312 -9.78 10.92 20.16
N LEU A 313 -9.49 9.62 20.10
CA LEU A 313 -9.64 8.70 21.22
C LEU A 313 -8.44 8.79 22.17
N LYS A 314 -8.72 8.76 23.47
CA LYS A 314 -7.74 8.98 24.55
C LYS A 314 -6.51 8.10 24.42
N ARG A 315 -6.71 6.82 24.12
CA ARG A 315 -5.62 5.84 23.96
C ARG A 315 -4.58 6.24 22.92
N THR A 316 -4.96 6.84 21.78
CA THR A 316 -3.99 7.30 20.78
C THR A 316 -3.26 8.55 21.25
N ILE A 317 -4.00 9.46 21.91
CA ILE A 317 -3.45 10.71 22.45
C ILE A 317 -2.42 10.42 23.56
N GLN A 318 -2.73 9.49 24.46
CA GLN A 318 -1.82 9.06 25.52
C GLN A 318 -0.60 8.33 24.96
N THR A 319 -0.77 7.54 23.91
CA THR A 319 0.37 6.86 23.27
C THR A 319 1.37 7.87 22.67
N ALA A 320 0.86 9.01 22.17
CA ALA A 320 1.68 10.08 21.61
C ALA A 320 2.27 11.03 22.66
N SER A 321 1.88 10.97 23.94
CA SER A 321 2.13 12.06 24.91
C SER A 321 3.60 12.44 25.04
N ASP A 322 4.49 11.44 24.98
CA ASP A 322 5.92 11.61 25.20
C ASP A 322 6.71 11.78 23.89
N VAL A 323 6.04 11.74 22.73
CA VAL A 323 6.67 11.96 21.43
C VAL A 323 6.81 13.47 21.20
N ASN A 324 8.04 13.97 21.23
CA ASN A 324 8.36 15.39 21.06
C ASN A 324 8.32 15.82 19.58
N ALA A 325 7.12 16.03 19.05
CA ALA A 325 6.87 16.53 17.71
C ALA A 325 5.48 17.22 17.66
N PRO A 326 5.22 18.10 16.68
CA PRO A 326 3.89 18.65 16.45
C PRO A 326 2.84 17.54 16.31
N GLN A 327 1.78 17.61 17.12
CA GLN A 327 0.72 16.61 17.16
C GLN A 327 -0.59 17.18 16.60
N GLU A 328 -1.22 16.45 15.68
CA GLU A 328 -2.49 16.81 15.07
C GLU A 328 -3.52 15.70 15.31
N ARG A 329 -4.78 16.09 15.52
CA ARG A 329 -5.87 15.17 15.85
C ARG A 329 -6.88 15.09 14.72
N TRP A 330 -7.01 13.91 14.15
CA TRP A 330 -7.88 13.65 13.01
C TRP A 330 -9.05 12.78 13.47
N LYS A 331 -10.28 13.31 13.42
CA LYS A 331 -11.47 12.51 13.74
C LYS A 331 -11.64 11.34 12.77
N ALA A 332 -11.17 11.52 11.53
CA ALA A 332 -11.07 10.47 10.53
C ALA A 332 -10.15 9.30 10.95
N LEU A 333 -9.26 9.47 11.94
CA LEU A 333 -8.43 8.37 12.46
C LEU A 333 -9.08 7.58 13.61
N ASN A 334 -10.32 7.91 14.00
CA ASN A 334 -11.05 7.12 14.99
C ASN A 334 -11.27 5.70 14.49
N GLU A 335 -11.36 4.76 15.45
CA GLU A 335 -11.73 3.37 15.23
C GLU A 335 -13.06 3.28 14.46
N ILE A 336 -13.30 2.14 13.81
CA ILE A 336 -14.62 1.86 13.24
C ILE A 336 -15.69 2.00 14.32
N ASP A 337 -16.80 2.65 13.98
CA ASP A 337 -17.97 2.72 14.86
C ASP A 337 -18.72 1.38 14.82
N ALA A 338 -18.71 0.62 15.92
CA ALA A 338 -19.45 -0.63 16.03
C ALA A 338 -20.94 -0.42 16.36
N GLY A 339 -21.41 0.83 16.44
CA GLY A 339 -22.81 1.19 16.64
C GLY A 339 -23.38 0.56 17.92
N ILE A 340 -24.44 -0.25 17.77
CA ILE A 340 -25.06 -0.92 18.92
C ILE A 340 -24.17 -1.98 19.59
N CYS A 341 -23.04 -2.34 18.98
CA CYS A 341 -22.08 -3.33 19.47
C CYS A 341 -20.85 -2.69 20.17
N GLU A 342 -20.83 -1.35 20.32
CA GLU A 342 -19.78 -0.65 21.09
C GLU A 342 -19.68 -1.19 22.53
N GLU A 343 -18.45 -1.27 23.03
CA GLU A 343 -18.11 -1.71 24.40
C GLU A 343 -18.48 -3.17 24.74
N MET A 344 -18.81 -4.00 23.74
CA MET A 344 -19.09 -5.42 23.91
C MET A 344 -17.89 -6.30 23.55
N THR A 345 -17.81 -7.50 24.10
CA THR A 345 -16.92 -8.55 23.59
C THR A 345 -17.54 -9.24 22.37
N TYR A 346 -16.72 -9.95 21.59
CA TYR A 346 -17.24 -10.72 20.45
C TYR A 346 -18.21 -11.82 20.87
N GLU A 347 -18.00 -12.43 22.05
CA GLU A 347 -18.91 -13.43 22.61
C GLU A 347 -20.26 -12.81 22.95
N GLU A 348 -20.28 -11.63 23.58
CA GLU A 348 -21.53 -10.91 23.88
C GLU A 348 -22.30 -10.52 22.61
N ILE A 349 -21.58 -10.15 21.54
CA ILE A 349 -22.21 -9.85 20.24
C ILE A 349 -22.78 -11.11 19.61
N ALA A 350 -22.06 -12.24 19.66
CA ALA A 350 -22.55 -13.51 19.13
C ALA A 350 -23.83 -13.97 19.86
N ASP A 351 -23.91 -13.75 21.18
CA ASP A 351 -25.08 -14.13 21.98
C ASP A 351 -26.27 -13.17 21.79
N LYS A 352 -26.03 -11.85 21.77
CA LYS A 352 -27.10 -10.83 21.67
C LYS A 352 -27.58 -10.61 20.23
N TYR A 353 -26.66 -10.66 19.26
CA TYR A 353 -26.90 -10.34 17.86
C TYR A 353 -26.33 -11.44 16.93
N PRO A 354 -26.79 -12.70 17.04
CA PRO A 354 -26.23 -13.84 16.29
C PRO A 354 -26.33 -13.67 14.77
N THR A 355 -27.39 -13.03 14.28
CA THR A 355 -27.58 -12.75 12.86
C THR A 355 -26.56 -11.75 12.33
N ASP A 356 -26.30 -10.68 13.08
CA ASP A 356 -25.30 -9.66 12.73
C ASP A 356 -23.88 -10.20 12.82
N PHE A 357 -23.58 -11.02 13.84
CA PHE A 357 -22.29 -11.71 13.97
C PHE A 357 -22.01 -12.60 12.74
N ALA A 358 -22.98 -13.42 12.34
CA ALA A 358 -22.85 -14.27 11.16
C ALA A 358 -22.78 -13.46 9.85
N ALA A 359 -23.57 -12.38 9.72
CA ALA A 359 -23.54 -11.51 8.54
C ALA A 359 -22.18 -10.82 8.38
N ARG A 360 -21.57 -10.39 9.49
CA ARG A 360 -20.22 -9.83 9.50
C ARG A 360 -19.18 -10.84 9.07
N ASP A 361 -19.28 -12.10 9.48
CA ASP A 361 -18.33 -13.14 9.06
C ASP A 361 -18.48 -13.50 7.57
N GLN A 362 -19.70 -13.44 7.02
CA GLN A 362 -19.96 -13.72 5.61
C GLN A 362 -19.43 -12.63 4.67
N ASN A 363 -19.59 -11.35 5.03
CA ASN A 363 -19.13 -10.24 4.22
C ASN A 363 -18.59 -9.09 5.07
N LYS A 364 -17.45 -9.32 5.72
CA LYS A 364 -16.86 -8.40 6.69
C LYS A 364 -16.61 -7.00 6.14
N PHE A 365 -16.21 -6.88 4.87
CA PHE A 365 -15.85 -5.58 4.28
C PHE A 365 -17.06 -4.66 4.09
N SER A 366 -18.13 -5.17 3.46
CA SER A 366 -19.34 -4.38 3.20
C SER A 366 -20.39 -4.46 4.32
N TYR A 367 -20.21 -5.37 5.30
CA TYR A 367 -21.07 -5.40 6.48
C TYR A 367 -20.94 -4.09 7.26
N ARG A 368 -22.09 -3.43 7.47
CA ARG A 368 -22.21 -2.22 8.28
C ARG A 368 -22.84 -2.59 9.61
N TYR A 369 -22.18 -2.26 10.71
CA TYR A 369 -22.79 -2.41 12.03
C TYR A 369 -24.11 -1.61 12.12
N PRO A 370 -25.15 -2.12 12.80
CA PRO A 370 -26.37 -1.35 12.98
C PRO A 370 -26.08 -0.05 13.73
N ARG A 371 -26.41 1.09 13.10
CA ARG A 371 -26.08 2.44 13.57
C ARG A 371 -24.58 2.73 13.72
N GLY A 372 -23.73 1.96 13.04
CA GLY A 372 -22.29 2.15 12.98
C GLY A 372 -21.79 2.21 11.53
N GLU A 373 -20.54 1.80 11.34
CA GLU A 373 -19.81 1.85 10.07
C GLU A 373 -19.56 0.45 9.48
N SER A 374 -19.30 0.39 8.17
CA SER A 374 -18.60 -0.72 7.50
C SER A 374 -17.14 -0.36 7.21
N TYR A 375 -16.34 -1.30 6.71
CA TYR A 375 -15.01 -0.95 6.22
C TYR A 375 -15.07 -0.07 4.97
N GLU A 376 -16.13 -0.15 4.16
CA GLU A 376 -16.34 0.78 3.04
C GLU A 376 -16.54 2.22 3.52
N ASP A 377 -17.31 2.43 4.59
CA ASP A 377 -17.47 3.76 5.21
C ASP A 377 -16.15 4.26 5.76
N LEU A 378 -15.38 3.36 6.38
CA LEU A 378 -14.05 3.69 6.88
C LEU A 378 -13.14 4.13 5.72
N VAL A 379 -13.05 3.39 4.60
CA VAL A 379 -12.27 3.81 3.41
C VAL A 379 -12.64 5.24 3.00
N ALA A 380 -13.94 5.51 2.84
CA ALA A 380 -14.41 6.83 2.42
C ALA A 380 -14.02 7.93 3.42
N ARG A 381 -14.10 7.66 4.72
CA ARG A 381 -13.70 8.60 5.78
C ARG A 381 -12.18 8.81 5.83
N LEU A 382 -11.39 7.80 5.46
CA LEU A 382 -9.93 7.87 5.46
C LEU A 382 -9.35 8.60 4.26
N GLU A 383 -10.13 8.80 3.19
CA GLU A 383 -9.64 9.39 1.94
C GLU A 383 -8.90 10.72 2.15
N PRO A 384 -9.41 11.71 2.91
CA PRO A 384 -8.68 12.95 3.17
C PRO A 384 -7.35 12.74 3.92
N VAL A 385 -7.27 11.73 4.79
CA VAL A 385 -6.03 11.37 5.49
C VAL A 385 -5.01 10.83 4.50
N ILE A 386 -5.45 10.00 3.55
CA ILE A 386 -4.57 9.44 2.51
C ILE A 386 -4.02 10.56 1.64
N MET A 387 -4.86 11.52 1.25
CA MET A 387 -4.42 12.66 0.43
C MET A 387 -3.41 13.54 1.17
N GLU A 388 -3.59 13.73 2.48
CA GLU A 388 -2.63 14.50 3.26
C GLU A 388 -1.33 13.71 3.50
N LEU A 389 -1.38 12.38 3.72
CA LEU A 389 -0.19 11.53 3.71
C LEU A 389 0.53 11.64 2.36
N GLU A 390 -0.24 11.65 1.28
CA GLU A 390 0.06 12.12 -0.08
C GLU A 390 1.07 13.25 -0.18
N ARG A 391 0.68 14.33 0.46
CA ARG A 391 1.22 15.65 0.24
C ARG A 391 2.46 15.95 1.06
N GLN A 392 2.69 15.18 2.11
CA GLN A 392 3.67 15.53 3.14
C GLN A 392 5.06 15.05 2.76
N ASP A 393 5.99 15.99 2.64
CA ASP A 393 7.40 15.71 2.34
C ASP A 393 8.17 15.11 3.53
N GLY A 394 7.69 15.37 4.75
CA GLY A 394 8.32 14.93 5.99
C GLY A 394 7.86 13.54 6.45
N ALA A 395 8.60 12.98 7.39
CA ALA A 395 8.20 11.73 8.04
C ALA A 395 6.99 11.95 8.96
N ILE A 396 6.05 11.01 8.95
CA ILE A 396 4.83 11.08 9.73
C ILE A 396 4.70 9.84 10.60
N ILE A 397 4.25 10.02 11.83
CA ILE A 397 3.75 8.94 12.67
C ILE A 397 2.25 9.05 12.74
N SER A 398 1.53 8.07 12.20
CA SER A 398 0.08 7.95 12.43
C SER A 398 -0.17 6.89 13.50
N ILE A 399 -0.69 7.35 14.64
CA ILE A 399 -1.14 6.50 15.74
C ILE A 399 -2.65 6.30 15.60
N MET A 400 -3.00 5.14 15.06
CA MET A 400 -4.38 4.84 14.69
C MET A 400 -5.09 4.13 15.83
N ALA A 401 -6.35 4.46 16.01
CA ALA A 401 -7.20 3.79 16.99
C ALA A 401 -7.55 2.35 16.59
N THR A 402 -7.33 1.99 15.32
CA THR A 402 -7.93 0.81 14.70
C THR A 402 -7.39 -0.53 15.18
N GLY A 403 -8.28 -1.50 15.41
CA GLY A 403 -8.04 -2.81 16.00
C GLY A 403 -7.24 -3.79 15.13
N ARG A 404 -6.83 -4.92 15.74
CA ARG A 404 -5.97 -5.97 15.12
C ARG A 404 -6.47 -6.49 13.76
N LYS A 405 -7.77 -6.43 13.50
CA LYS A 405 -8.46 -6.94 12.30
C LYS A 405 -8.80 -5.85 11.26
N GLU A 406 -8.46 -4.60 11.56
CA GLU A 406 -8.93 -3.38 10.88
C GLU A 406 -7.83 -2.67 10.08
N THR A 407 -6.60 -3.16 10.21
CA THR A 407 -5.43 -2.71 9.42
C THR A 407 -5.60 -2.95 7.91
N TRP A 408 -6.68 -3.63 7.50
CA TRP A 408 -7.10 -3.86 6.11
C TRP A 408 -7.15 -2.59 5.26
N ASN A 409 -7.76 -1.49 5.73
CA ASN A 409 -7.92 -0.28 4.92
C ASN A 409 -6.67 0.60 4.81
N TRP A 410 -5.79 0.54 5.80
CA TRP A 410 -4.60 1.38 5.87
C TRP A 410 -3.42 0.81 5.10
N ARG A 411 -3.46 -0.49 4.74
CA ARG A 411 -2.31 -1.17 4.13
C ARG A 411 -2.21 -0.98 2.62
N GLU A 412 -3.30 -0.64 1.95
CA GLU A 412 -3.23 -0.04 0.60
C GLU A 412 -2.54 1.35 0.64
N THR A 413 -2.62 2.06 1.77
CA THR A 413 -1.85 3.26 2.10
C THR A 413 -0.50 3.00 2.78
N ALA A 414 -0.08 1.77 3.06
CA ALA A 414 1.22 1.47 3.68
C ALA A 414 2.20 0.85 2.67
N GLU A 415 1.68 0.17 1.64
CA GLU A 415 2.42 -0.02 0.38
C GLU A 415 2.83 1.32 -0.25
N PHE A 416 2.23 2.40 0.22
CA PHE A 416 2.57 3.75 -0.11
C PHE A 416 4.04 4.10 0.12
N GLU A 417 4.69 3.50 1.13
CA GLU A 417 6.03 3.93 1.54
C GLU A 417 6.97 2.86 2.12
N SER A 418 6.51 1.64 2.44
CA SER A 418 7.31 0.71 3.25
C SER A 418 8.51 0.04 2.54
N ARG A 419 9.14 0.67 1.55
CA ARG A 419 10.31 0.12 0.84
C ARG A 419 11.51 1.06 0.76
N LYS A 420 11.77 1.90 1.76
CA LYS A 420 13.06 2.64 1.87
C LYS A 420 13.49 2.89 3.32
N THR A 421 13.86 1.85 4.04
CA THR A 421 14.82 1.98 5.16
C THR A 421 15.58 0.67 5.34
N ARG A 422 16.66 0.53 4.57
CA ARG A 422 17.85 -0.22 4.98
C ARG A 422 19.01 0.26 4.13
N SER A 423 20.08 0.68 4.82
CA SER A 423 21.32 1.33 4.38
C SER A 423 21.26 2.86 4.31
N ASP A 424 21.66 3.49 5.41
CA ASP A 424 22.77 4.45 5.44
C ASP A 424 22.95 4.96 6.86
N VAL A 425 23.65 4.18 7.68
CA VAL A 425 24.39 4.72 8.83
C VAL A 425 25.63 3.85 9.01
N GLY A 426 26.69 4.18 8.27
CA GLY A 426 28.02 3.92 8.76
C GLY A 426 28.25 4.83 9.97
N ILE A 427 28.43 4.25 11.16
CA ILE A 427 28.96 4.99 12.30
C ILE A 427 30.21 4.31 12.81
N LYS A 428 31.26 5.13 12.80
CA LYS A 428 32.53 4.96 13.49
C LYS A 428 32.30 4.67 14.96
N THR A 429 33.06 3.69 15.42
CA THR A 429 33.32 3.32 16.80
C THR A 429 33.81 4.52 17.64
N LEU A 430 33.17 4.71 18.79
CA LEU A 430 33.78 5.15 20.06
C LEU A 430 33.39 4.03 21.03
N GLY A 431 34.27 3.27 21.67
CA GLY A 431 35.51 3.66 22.31
C GLY A 431 35.43 3.07 23.72
N ASP A 432 35.98 1.87 23.88
CA ASP A 432 36.37 1.17 25.10
C ASP A 432 35.32 0.83 26.18
N VAL A 433 34.72 -0.36 26.02
CA VAL A 433 34.63 -1.31 27.13
C VAL A 433 35.30 -2.60 26.67
N THR A 434 36.40 -2.91 27.33
CA THR A 434 37.28 -4.09 27.25
C THR A 434 36.79 -5.27 26.41
N MET A 435 37.61 -5.62 25.42
CA MET A 435 37.56 -6.87 24.67
C MET A 435 37.55 -8.09 25.61
N ALA A 436 36.45 -8.83 25.62
CA ALA A 436 36.48 -10.25 25.95
C ALA A 436 36.63 -11.02 24.64
N THR A 437 37.71 -11.78 24.56
CA THR A 437 38.15 -12.59 23.43
C THR A 437 37.08 -13.57 22.94
N THR A 438 37.04 -13.73 21.63
CA THR A 438 36.36 -14.78 20.87
C THR A 438 36.60 -16.18 21.45
N ASN A 439 35.57 -16.77 22.05
CA ASN A 439 35.22 -18.21 22.12
C ASN A 439 34.31 -18.49 23.32
N GLU A 440 32.99 -18.26 23.25
CA GLU A 440 32.13 -18.68 24.38
C GLU A 440 30.63 -18.87 24.06
N PHE A 441 30.28 -19.23 22.83
CA PHE A 441 28.90 -19.65 22.51
C PHE A 441 28.91 -21.04 21.87
N GLY A 442 29.20 -22.02 22.72
CA GLY A 442 28.94 -23.43 22.46
C GLY A 442 27.97 -23.97 23.52
N PRO A 443 27.42 -25.18 23.33
CA PRO A 443 26.50 -25.81 24.30
C PRO A 443 27.08 -26.02 25.72
N ASP A 444 28.37 -25.72 25.92
CA ASP A 444 29.11 -25.91 27.17
C ASP A 444 29.58 -24.60 27.86
N SER A 445 29.13 -23.40 27.45
CA SER A 445 29.46 -22.17 28.18
C SER A 445 28.49 -21.93 29.36
N GLY A 446 29.04 -22.04 30.57
CA GLY A 446 28.31 -21.97 31.82
C GLY A 446 27.72 -20.59 32.15
N GLY A 447 26.61 -20.63 32.90
CA GLY A 447 26.28 -19.63 33.90
C GLY A 447 25.68 -18.31 33.40
N ARG A 448 24.36 -18.27 33.32
CA ARG A 448 23.51 -17.08 33.43
C ARG A 448 24.14 -15.97 34.32
N ILE A 449 24.55 -14.84 33.74
CA ILE A 449 25.12 -13.69 34.48
C ILE A 449 24.00 -12.86 35.13
N LYS A 450 24.01 -12.75 36.46
CA LYS A 450 22.98 -12.04 37.23
C LYS A 450 22.99 -10.53 36.91
N GLY A 451 21.82 -9.95 36.71
CA GLY A 451 21.66 -8.51 36.43
C GLY A 451 21.87 -8.10 34.97
N VAL A 452 22.16 -9.04 34.07
CA VAL A 452 22.30 -8.78 32.63
C VAL A 452 20.98 -9.09 31.92
N THR A 453 20.54 -8.17 31.06
CA THR A 453 19.39 -8.38 30.14
C THR A 453 19.88 -8.34 28.71
N ILE A 454 19.56 -9.38 27.94
CA ILE A 454 19.85 -9.43 26.51
C ILE A 454 18.59 -9.03 25.75
N VAL A 455 18.72 -8.07 24.84
CA VAL A 455 17.62 -7.58 24.01
C VAL A 455 17.84 -8.04 22.58
N LYS A 456 16.92 -8.85 22.05
CA LYS A 456 16.96 -9.35 20.67
C LYS A 456 15.71 -8.89 19.91
N PRO A 457 15.83 -7.90 19.00
CA PRO A 457 14.76 -7.56 18.09
C PRO A 457 14.64 -8.63 17.00
N ILE A 458 13.42 -9.09 16.77
CA ILE A 458 13.08 -10.06 15.73
C ILE A 458 12.02 -9.48 14.80
N VAL A 459 12.04 -9.91 13.54
CA VAL A 459 11.04 -9.61 12.53
C VAL A 459 10.21 -10.87 12.29
N TYR A 460 8.90 -10.76 12.34
CA TYR A 460 7.99 -11.83 11.93
C TYR A 460 6.97 -11.28 10.94
N GLY A 461 6.52 -12.12 10.02
CA GLY A 461 5.80 -11.62 8.86
C GLY A 461 5.27 -12.71 7.94
N ASN A 462 4.56 -12.30 6.89
CA ASN A 462 4.25 -13.19 5.77
C ASN A 462 4.50 -12.54 4.41
N VAL A 463 4.72 -13.38 3.40
CA VAL A 463 4.62 -13.04 1.98
C VAL A 463 3.41 -13.76 1.41
N ALA A 464 2.67 -13.18 0.47
CA ALA A 464 1.68 -13.91 -0.31
C ALA A 464 1.74 -13.58 -1.80
N ARG A 465 1.38 -14.55 -2.63
CA ARG A 465 1.38 -14.48 -4.08
C ARG A 465 0.06 -15.01 -4.61
N TYR A 466 -0.70 -14.15 -5.28
CA TYR A 466 -1.91 -14.54 -5.99
C TYR A 466 -1.55 -15.42 -7.19
N PHE A 467 -2.33 -16.50 -7.40
CA PHE A 467 -2.14 -17.41 -8.54
C PHE A 467 -2.69 -16.87 -9.86
N GLY A 468 -3.41 -15.74 -9.85
CA GLY A 468 -4.10 -15.20 -11.03
C GLY A 468 -5.49 -15.80 -11.25
N LYS A 469 -5.76 -16.99 -10.69
CA LYS A 469 -7.04 -17.67 -10.72
C LYS A 469 -7.25 -18.53 -9.47
N LYS A 470 -8.50 -18.85 -9.17
CA LYS A 470 -8.86 -19.86 -8.16
C LYS A 470 -8.48 -21.25 -8.67
N ARG A 471 -7.74 -22.04 -7.88
CA ARG A 471 -7.40 -23.43 -8.21
C ARG A 471 -8.65 -24.31 -8.11
N GLU A 472 -8.82 -25.22 -9.07
CA GLU A 472 -10.00 -26.08 -9.15
C GLU A 472 -10.00 -27.19 -8.08
N GLU A 473 -8.82 -27.63 -7.63
CA GLU A 473 -8.67 -28.76 -6.69
C GLU A 473 -9.05 -28.41 -5.25
N ASP A 474 -8.58 -27.27 -4.74
CA ASP A 474 -8.67 -26.86 -3.33
C ASP A 474 -9.36 -25.50 -3.15
N GLY A 475 -9.72 -24.84 -4.25
CA GLY A 475 -10.29 -23.50 -4.21
C GLY A 475 -9.32 -22.42 -3.74
N HIS A 476 -8.04 -22.73 -3.59
CA HIS A 476 -7.04 -21.78 -3.09
C HIS A 476 -6.72 -20.73 -4.16
N THR A 477 -6.50 -19.51 -3.70
CA THR A 477 -6.25 -18.35 -4.56
C THR A 477 -4.81 -17.86 -4.45
N HIS A 478 -4.13 -18.16 -3.34
CA HIS A 478 -2.80 -17.64 -3.06
C HIS A 478 -1.86 -18.71 -2.49
N GLN A 479 -0.57 -18.57 -2.80
CA GLN A 479 0.52 -19.14 -2.02
C GLN A 479 0.96 -18.11 -0.99
N TRP A 480 1.28 -18.54 0.22
CA TRP A 480 1.76 -17.65 1.26
C TRP A 480 2.92 -18.30 2.05
N THR A 481 3.80 -17.47 2.59
CA THR A 481 4.95 -17.86 3.41
C THR A 481 4.97 -17.04 4.68
N VAL A 482 4.88 -17.64 5.86
CA VAL A 482 5.11 -16.97 7.15
C VAL A 482 6.54 -17.19 7.62
N TYR A 483 7.15 -16.20 8.25
CA TYR A 483 8.55 -16.27 8.67
C TYR A 483 8.84 -15.54 9.99
N VAL A 484 9.94 -15.95 10.62
CA VAL A 484 10.63 -15.26 11.72
C VAL A 484 12.10 -15.10 11.35
N LYS A 485 12.62 -13.88 11.41
CA LYS A 485 13.98 -13.51 11.00
C LYS A 485 14.60 -12.56 12.04
N PRO A 486 15.92 -12.56 12.23
CA PRO A 486 16.56 -11.60 13.13
C PRO A 486 16.48 -10.19 12.54
N TYR A 487 16.30 -9.18 13.40
CA TYR A 487 16.27 -7.77 12.95
C TYR A 487 17.66 -7.26 12.59
N HIS A 488 18.66 -7.63 13.38
CA HIS A 488 20.07 -7.45 13.02
C HIS A 488 20.51 -8.60 12.12
N ASN A 489 21.50 -8.37 11.25
CA ASN A 489 22.04 -9.42 10.37
C ASN A 489 22.92 -10.40 11.18
N GLU A 490 22.31 -11.11 12.11
CA GLU A 490 22.93 -12.05 13.04
C GLU A 490 22.38 -13.47 12.85
N ASP A 491 23.07 -14.48 13.39
CA ASP A 491 22.58 -15.84 13.38
C ASP A 491 21.63 -16.09 14.56
N MET A 492 20.33 -16.14 14.26
CA MET A 492 19.26 -16.38 15.24
C MET A 492 19.32 -17.79 15.85
N SER A 493 19.97 -18.76 15.20
CA SER A 493 20.09 -20.13 15.71
C SER A 493 20.94 -20.23 16.98
N THR A 494 21.76 -19.21 17.27
CA THR A 494 22.57 -19.14 18.50
C THR A 494 21.72 -19.00 19.77
N TYR A 495 20.52 -18.42 19.67
CA TYR A 495 19.63 -18.23 20.81
C TYR A 495 18.24 -18.86 20.63
N VAL A 496 17.80 -19.15 19.41
CA VAL A 496 16.51 -19.81 19.12
C VAL A 496 16.71 -21.30 18.86
N LYS A 497 16.17 -22.13 19.77
CA LYS A 497 16.16 -23.58 19.67
C LYS A 497 15.20 -24.11 18.61
N LYS A 498 14.00 -23.53 18.52
CA LYS A 498 12.99 -23.87 17.52
C LYS A 498 11.89 -22.82 17.44
N VAL A 499 11.26 -22.72 16.27
CA VAL A 499 10.04 -21.95 16.04
C VAL A 499 8.91 -22.91 15.71
N HIS A 500 7.78 -22.76 16.38
CA HIS A 500 6.58 -23.55 16.17
C HIS A 500 5.49 -22.65 15.57
N PHE A 501 5.06 -22.96 14.36
CA PHE A 501 3.91 -22.35 13.69
C PHE A 501 2.68 -23.26 13.90
N LYS A 502 1.68 -22.76 14.62
CA LYS A 502 0.37 -23.41 14.74
C LYS A 502 -0.62 -22.70 13.81
N LEU A 503 -1.02 -23.41 12.76
CA LEU A 503 -1.98 -23.04 11.72
C LEU A 503 -3.42 -23.29 12.19
N HIS A 504 -4.38 -22.79 11.41
CA HIS A 504 -5.78 -23.14 11.56
C HIS A 504 -6.01 -24.65 11.34
N GLU A 505 -6.99 -25.24 12.02
CA GLU A 505 -7.24 -26.70 12.03
C GLU A 505 -7.66 -27.27 10.67
N SER A 506 -8.06 -26.41 9.74
CA SER A 506 -8.34 -26.79 8.34
C SER A 506 -7.09 -27.21 7.56
N TYR A 507 -5.89 -26.92 8.06
CA TYR A 507 -4.63 -27.31 7.42
C TYR A 507 -4.19 -28.71 7.85
N ASN A 508 -3.77 -29.53 6.88
CA ASN A 508 -3.12 -30.79 7.19
C ASN A 508 -1.84 -30.55 8.00
N ASN A 509 -1.72 -31.24 9.14
CA ASN A 509 -0.64 -31.05 10.10
C ASN A 509 -0.54 -29.57 10.55
N PRO A 510 -1.50 -29.05 11.32
CA PRO A 510 -1.55 -27.63 11.64
C PRO A 510 -0.40 -27.18 12.56
N ASN A 511 0.32 -28.10 13.20
CA ASN A 511 1.45 -27.80 14.06
C ASN A 511 2.77 -28.09 13.30
N ARG A 512 3.52 -27.05 12.93
CA ARG A 512 4.77 -27.14 12.16
C ARG A 512 5.95 -26.60 12.95
N ILE A 513 7.03 -27.37 13.08
CA ILE A 513 8.18 -27.02 13.91
C ILE A 513 9.43 -26.88 13.04
N MET A 514 10.05 -25.71 13.09
CA MET A 514 11.32 -25.41 12.43
C MET A 514 12.44 -25.35 13.48
N THR A 515 13.40 -26.27 13.41
CA THR A 515 14.53 -26.37 14.35
C THR A 515 15.79 -25.68 13.84
N LYS A 516 15.84 -25.29 12.56
CA LYS A 516 16.96 -24.62 11.92
C LYS A 516 16.46 -23.48 11.03
N PRO A 517 17.26 -22.41 10.82
CA PRO A 517 16.93 -21.36 9.86
C PRO A 517 16.98 -21.87 8.41
N PRO A 518 16.25 -21.25 7.46
CA PRO A 518 15.32 -20.14 7.68
C PRO A 518 14.06 -20.60 8.43
N TYR A 519 13.66 -19.84 9.46
CA TYR A 519 12.46 -20.15 10.24
C TYR A 519 11.22 -19.63 9.51
N GLU A 520 10.85 -20.30 8.42
CA GLU A 520 9.72 -19.95 7.58
C GLU A 520 8.92 -21.17 7.14
N LEU A 521 7.65 -20.96 6.82
CA LEU A 521 6.69 -21.98 6.41
C LEU A 521 5.89 -21.46 5.23
N THR A 522 5.85 -22.24 4.13
CA THR A 522 5.08 -21.92 2.92
C THR A 522 3.94 -22.91 2.74
N GLU A 523 2.77 -22.39 2.40
CA GLU A 523 1.53 -23.14 2.19
C GLU A 523 0.63 -22.40 1.17
N THR A 524 -0.55 -22.95 0.90
CA THR A 524 -1.55 -22.33 0.01
C THR A 524 -2.87 -22.10 0.73
N GLY A 525 -3.70 -21.16 0.28
CA GLY A 525 -4.97 -20.88 0.93
C GLY A 525 -5.76 -19.76 0.28
N TRP A 526 -6.85 -19.41 0.95
CA TRP A 526 -7.70 -18.27 0.63
C TRP A 526 -8.08 -17.55 1.93
N GLY A 527 -8.21 -16.22 1.89
CA GLY A 527 -8.69 -15.42 3.03
C GLY A 527 -7.65 -15.06 4.09
N GLU A 528 -8.14 -14.81 5.30
CA GLU A 528 -7.37 -14.39 6.48
C GLU A 528 -7.51 -15.44 7.58
N PHE A 529 -6.42 -15.83 8.24
CA PHE A 529 -6.49 -16.73 9.38
C PHE A 529 -5.35 -16.49 10.38
N GLU A 530 -5.60 -16.83 11.64
CA GLU A 530 -4.63 -16.71 12.71
C GLU A 530 -3.62 -17.87 12.68
N ILE A 531 -2.35 -17.51 12.85
CA ILE A 531 -1.24 -18.40 13.15
C ILE A 531 -0.66 -18.03 14.51
N VAL A 532 -0.42 -19.04 15.34
CA VAL A 532 0.36 -18.85 16.57
C VAL A 532 1.82 -19.22 16.29
N ILE A 533 2.71 -18.23 16.37
CA ILE A 533 4.16 -18.40 16.29
C ILE A 533 4.70 -18.50 17.71
N LYS A 534 5.27 -19.65 18.09
CA LYS A 534 5.94 -19.86 19.38
C LYS A 534 7.44 -20.03 19.17
N ILE A 535 8.23 -19.14 19.76
CA ILE A 535 9.69 -19.15 19.68
C ILE A 535 10.24 -19.72 20.98
N TYR A 536 11.02 -20.80 20.87
CA TYR A 536 11.68 -21.47 21.99
C TYR A 536 13.17 -21.15 21.96
N PHE A 537 13.75 -20.81 23.10
CA PHE A 537 15.16 -20.48 23.22
C PHE A 537 16.00 -21.70 23.61
N HIS A 538 17.30 -21.62 23.36
CA HIS A 538 18.25 -22.64 23.83
C HIS A 538 18.36 -22.64 25.35
N ASP A 539 18.24 -21.47 25.98
CA ASP A 539 18.17 -21.34 27.43
C ASP A 539 16.85 -21.95 27.97
N PRO A 540 16.90 -23.06 28.72
CA PRO A 540 15.71 -23.76 29.21
C PRO A 540 14.95 -22.95 30.27
N ASN A 541 15.58 -21.95 30.88
CA ASN A 541 14.98 -21.11 31.91
C ASN A 541 14.29 -19.87 31.30
N GLU A 542 14.42 -19.61 29.99
CA GLU A 542 13.69 -18.55 29.29
C GLU A 542 12.36 -19.08 28.76
N ARG A 543 11.28 -18.32 28.98
CA ARG A 543 9.94 -18.77 28.58
C ARG A 543 9.76 -18.60 27.07
N PRO A 544 9.07 -19.54 26.39
CA PRO A 544 8.78 -19.38 24.98
C PRO A 544 7.94 -18.12 24.72
N VAL A 545 8.32 -17.35 23.70
CA VAL A 545 7.54 -16.19 23.27
C VAL A 545 6.45 -16.67 22.33
N SER A 546 5.20 -16.41 22.68
CA SER A 546 4.05 -16.65 21.80
C SER A 546 3.63 -15.34 21.11
N ILE A 547 3.36 -15.43 19.82
CA ILE A 547 2.89 -14.35 18.96
C ILE A 547 1.67 -14.89 18.22
N ILE A 548 0.54 -14.21 18.33
CA ILE A 548 -0.62 -14.48 17.47
C ILE A 548 -0.48 -13.53 16.29
N PHE A 549 -0.35 -14.10 15.10
CA PHE A 549 -0.11 -13.39 13.85
C PHE A 549 -1.18 -13.76 12.85
N ILE A 550 -1.74 -12.78 12.17
CA ILE A 550 -2.77 -13.01 11.17
C ILE A 550 -2.08 -13.11 9.81
N ILE A 551 -2.20 -14.27 9.15
CA ILE A 551 -1.86 -14.36 7.73
C ILE A 551 -2.97 -13.73 6.93
N LEU A 552 -2.55 -12.82 6.06
CA LEU A 552 -3.40 -12.18 5.07
C LEU A 552 -2.92 -12.62 3.69
N THR A 553 -3.69 -13.48 3.04
CA THR A 553 -3.31 -14.02 1.73
C THR A 553 -3.42 -13.01 0.60
N VAL A 554 -4.13 -11.91 0.79
CA VAL A 554 -4.41 -10.88 -0.23
C VAL A 554 -3.25 -9.88 -0.43
N PHE A 555 -2.20 -9.91 0.40
CA PHE A 555 -1.11 -8.91 0.37
C PHE A 555 0.27 -9.53 0.26
N ILE A 556 1.17 -8.83 -0.44
CA ILE A 556 2.43 -9.40 -0.91
C ILE A 556 3.45 -9.56 0.22
N ILE A 557 3.59 -8.62 1.17
CA ILE A 557 4.53 -8.73 2.31
C ILE A 557 3.98 -8.02 3.56
N TYR A 558 4.08 -8.66 4.71
CA TYR A 558 3.86 -8.10 6.04
C TYR A 558 5.06 -8.33 6.94
N ASN A 559 5.53 -7.29 7.64
CA ASN A 559 6.63 -7.37 8.61
C ASN A 559 6.22 -6.68 9.92
N PHE A 560 6.49 -7.33 11.04
CA PHE A 560 6.35 -6.79 12.37
C PHE A 560 7.65 -6.98 13.14
N VAL A 561 8.09 -5.92 13.83
CA VAL A 561 9.23 -5.98 14.73
C VAL A 561 8.72 -6.24 16.14
N LYS A 562 9.23 -7.28 16.80
CA LYS A 562 9.02 -7.51 18.23
C LYS A 562 10.37 -7.53 18.94
N VAL A 563 10.49 -6.72 19.98
CA VAL A 563 11.66 -6.72 20.86
C VAL A 563 11.45 -7.78 21.92
N ILE A 564 12.36 -8.75 22.00
CA ILE A 564 12.36 -9.78 23.03
C ILE A 564 13.41 -9.43 24.07
N TYR A 565 12.99 -9.40 25.33
CA TYR A 565 13.86 -9.26 26.48
C TYR A 565 14.11 -10.64 27.06
N ILE A 566 15.33 -11.15 26.93
CA ILE A 566 15.79 -12.36 27.60
C ILE A 566 16.35 -11.89 28.94
N ARG A 567 15.57 -12.09 30.00
CA ARG A 567 15.88 -11.56 31.34
C ARG A 567 16.41 -12.67 32.22
N ASN A 568 17.55 -12.41 32.85
CA ASN A 568 18.08 -13.27 33.86
C ASN A 568 17.69 -12.73 35.25
N ARG A 569 16.68 -13.34 35.89
CA ARG A 569 16.24 -12.99 37.25
C ARG A 569 17.11 -13.67 38.30
#